data_AF-A0AAU6L408-F1
#
_entry.id   AF-A0AAU6L408-F1
#
_cell.length_a   1.000
_cell.length_b   1.000
_cell.length_c   1.000
_cell.angle_alpha   90.00
_cell.angle_beta   90.00
_cell.angle_gamma   90.00
#
_symmetry.space_group_name_H-M   'P 1'
#
loop_
_entity.id
_entity.type
_entity.pdbx_description
1 polymer ?
#
loop_
_entity_poly.entity_id
_entity_poly.type
_entity_poly.pdbx_seq_one_letter_code
_entity_poly.pdbx_strand_id
1 'polypeptide(L)' 'MTETYEYQPHRLLRERVRDIASGIEGQLMAVITEGVNDIAYIRKSDGREFTTAAANVQAAGQ' A
#
# COMPACT_ATOMS: atom_id res chain seq x y z
N MET A 1 -8.90 20.11 12.16
CA MET A 1 -8.85 19.26 10.95
C MET A 1 -8.51 17.88 11.45
N THR A 2 -9.47 16.95 11.43
CA THR A 2 -9.27 15.57 11.86
C THR A 2 -8.65 14.81 10.71
N GLU A 3 -7.32 14.64 10.73
CA GLU A 3 -6.64 13.66 9.91
C GLU A 3 -7.13 12.28 10.35
N THR A 4 -8.11 11.73 9.63
CA THR A 4 -8.67 10.40 9.89
C THR A 4 -7.72 9.36 9.32
N TYR A 5 -6.75 8.94 10.15
CA TYR A 5 -5.95 7.74 9.91
C TYR A 5 -6.84 6.50 10.11
N GLU A 6 -7.80 6.30 9.21
CA GLU A 6 -8.65 5.12 9.22
C GLU A 6 -7.93 3.98 8.50
N TYR A 7 -7.65 2.93 9.26
CA TYR A 7 -7.06 1.71 8.72
C TYR A 7 -8.13 0.97 7.91
N GLN A 8 -8.07 1.09 6.58
CA GLN A 8 -9.06 0.45 5.74
C GLN A 8 -8.75 -1.05 5.56
N PRO A 9 -9.74 -1.94 5.70
CA PRO A 9 -9.56 -3.35 5.38
C PRO A 9 -9.38 -3.50 3.86
N HIS A 10 -8.12 -3.57 3.43
CA HIS A 10 -7.78 -3.78 2.02
C HIS A 10 -7.72 -5.27 1.70
N ARG A 11 -8.29 -5.70 0.56
CA ARG A 11 -8.31 -7.12 0.15
C ARG A 11 -6.91 -7.73 0.04
N LEU A 12 -5.93 -6.93 -0.37
CA LEU A 12 -4.54 -7.36 -0.55
C LEU A 12 -3.68 -7.21 0.71
N LEU A 13 -4.28 -6.94 1.87
CA LEU A 13 -3.54 -6.72 3.10
C LEU A 13 -2.71 -7.98 3.46
N ARG A 14 -1.43 -7.79 3.73
CA ARG A 14 -0.41 -8.84 3.95
C ARG A 14 -0.11 -9.72 2.74
N GLU A 15 -0.68 -9.43 1.58
CA GLU A 15 -0.38 -10.11 0.34
C GLU A 15 0.80 -9.46 -0.40
N ARG A 16 1.37 -10.19 -1.36
CA ARG A 16 2.36 -9.64 -2.29
C ARG A 16 1.66 -8.73 -3.29
N VAL A 17 2.17 -7.52 -3.40
CA VAL A 17 1.66 -6.48 -4.27
C VAL A 17 2.78 -5.86 -5.09
N ARG A 18 2.40 -5.28 -6.22
CA ARG A 18 3.26 -4.50 -7.09
C ARG A 18 2.68 -3.11 -7.25
N ASP A 19 3.52 -2.11 -7.07
CA ASP A 19 3.22 -0.74 -7.44
C ASP A 19 3.40 -0.59 -8.96
N ILE A 20 2.32 -0.28 -9.68
CA ILE A 20 2.37 -0.16 -11.14
C ILE A 20 3.13 1.09 -11.61
N ALA A 21 3.21 2.12 -10.77
CA ALA A 21 3.86 3.38 -11.12
C ALA A 21 5.39 3.27 -11.08
N SER A 22 5.94 2.62 -10.04
CA SER A 22 7.39 2.42 -9.87
C SER A 22 7.85 1.04 -10.35
N GLY A 23 6.93 0.11 -10.56
CA GLY A 23 7.22 -1.29 -10.90
C GLY A 23 7.75 -2.13 -9.74
N ILE A 24 7.80 -1.58 -8.52
CA ILE A 24 8.39 -2.21 -7.32
C ILE A 24 7.40 -3.20 -6.70
N GLU A 25 7.91 -4.36 -6.29
CA GLU A 25 7.16 -5.38 -5.59
C GLU A 25 7.47 -5.40 -4.09
N GLY A 26 6.48 -5.76 -3.29
CA GLY A 26 6.60 -5.90 -1.84
C GLY A 26 5.35 -6.48 -1.21
N GLN A 27 5.27 -6.43 0.12
CA GLN A 27 4.11 -6.88 0.88
C GLN A 27 3.30 -5.67 1.36
N LEU A 28 1.99 -5.66 1.11
CA LEU A 28 1.12 -4.60 1.62
C LEU A 28 0.96 -4.76 3.14
N MET A 29 1.36 -3.77 3.91
CA MET A 29 1.31 -3.80 5.38
C MET A 29 0.12 -3.02 5.94
N ALA A 30 -0.29 -1.94 5.28
CA ALA A 30 -1.39 -1.09 5.70
C ALA A 30 -1.90 -0.24 4.54
N VAL A 31 -3.16 0.19 4.63
CA VAL A 31 -3.71 1.28 3.82
C VAL A 31 -4.36 2.27 4.78
N ILE A 32 -3.98 3.54 4.66
CA ILE A 32 -4.57 4.64 5.42
C ILE A 32 -5.13 5.67 4.44
N THR A 33 -6.17 6.38 4.85
CA THR A 33 -6.64 7.54 4.10
C THR A 33 -5.92 8.79 4.63
N GLU A 34 -5.20 9.49 3.76
CA GLU A 34 -4.55 10.78 4.07
C GLU A 34 -5.24 11.90 3.27
N GLY A 35 -6.14 12.62 3.94
CA GLY A 35 -6.97 13.65 3.32
C GLY A 35 -7.97 13.04 2.33
N VAL A 36 -7.70 13.19 1.03
CA VAL A 36 -8.54 12.64 -0.06
C VAL A 36 -7.88 11.46 -0.78
N ASN A 37 -6.66 11.09 -0.41
CA ASN A 37 -5.90 10.03 -1.07
C ASN A 37 -5.70 8.85 -0.13
N ASP A 38 -5.91 7.65 -0.64
CA ASP A 38 -5.54 6.44 0.09
C ASP A 38 -4.06 6.12 -0.16
N ILE A 39 -3.30 5.98 0.93
CA ILE A 39 -1.86 5.69 0.95
C ILE A 39 -1.65 4.25 1.40
N ALA A 40 -0.96 3.48 0.57
CA ALA A 40 -0.58 2.11 0.84
C ALA A 40 0.87 2.03 1.33
N TYR A 41 1.07 1.37 2.47
CA TYR A 41 2.38 1.05 3.02
C TYR A 41 2.81 -0.32 2.54
N ILE A 42 3.92 -0.37 1.81
CA ILE A 42 4.46 -1.59 1.24
C ILE A 42 5.86 -1.83 1.79
N ARG A 43 6.09 -3.01 2.35
CA ARG A 43 7.41 -3.47 2.79
C ARG A 43 8.06 -4.32 1.71
N LYS A 44 9.19 -3.87 1.18
CA LYS A 44 9.98 -4.61 0.19
C LYS A 44 10.68 -5.80 0.83
N SER A 45 11.11 -6.75 0.01
CA SER A 45 11.87 -7.93 0.46
C SER A 45 13.21 -7.59 1.14
N ASP A 46 13.79 -6.43 0.80
CA ASP A 46 15.00 -5.86 1.42
C ASP A 46 14.74 -5.30 2.85
N GLY A 47 13.51 -5.33 3.34
CA GLY A 47 13.12 -4.79 4.65
C GLY A 47 12.83 -3.29 4.63
N ARG A 48 13.14 -2.57 3.54
CA ARG A 48 12.77 -1.17 3.35
C ARG A 48 11.28 -1.01 3.07
N GLU A 49 10.68 -0.03 3.72
CA GLU A 49 9.28 0.36 3.54
C GLU A 49 9.18 1.52 2.55
N PHE A 50 8.11 1.53 1.75
CA PHE A 50 7.76 2.67 0.92
C PHE A 50 6.25 2.85 0.90
N THR A 51 5.82 4.07 0.61
CA THR A 51 4.42 4.45 0.47
C THR A 51 4.10 4.77 -0.98
N THR A 52 2.94 4.34 -1.46
CA THR A 52 2.40 4.70 -2.77
C THR A 52 0.91 4.94 -2.68
N ALA A 53 0.29 5.50 -3.72
CA ALA A 53 -1.15 5.59 -3.80
C ALA A 53 -1.76 4.18 -3.83
N ALA A 54 -2.77 3.92 -3.00
CA ALA A 54 -3.45 2.62 -2.97
C ALA A 54 -4.03 2.23 -4.35
N ALA A 55 -4.40 3.23 -5.16
CA ALA A 55 -4.84 3.05 -6.54
C ALA A 55 -3.76 2.44 -7.47
N ASN A 56 -2.47 2.59 -7.15
CA ASN A 56 -1.37 2.01 -7.92
C ASN A 56 -1.04 0.58 -7.49
N VAL A 57 -1.62 0.09 -6.39
CA VAL A 57 -1.30 -1.21 -5.80
C VAL A 57 -2.12 -2.29 -6.48
N GLN A 58 -1.43 -3.26 -7.08
CA GLN A 58 -2.05 -4.45 -7.65
C GLN A 58 -1.48 -5.71 -7.02
N ALA A 59 -2.24 -6.81 -7.05
CA ALA A 59 -1.72 -8.10 -6.65
C ALA A 59 -0.53 -8.47 -7.55
N ALA A 60 0.61 -8.77 -6.93
CA ALA A 60 1.70 -9.42 -7.64
C ALA A 60 1.30 -10.89 -7.74
N GLY A 61 0.68 -11.26 -8.86
CA GLY A 61 0.24 -12.63 -9.12
C GLY A 61 1.39 -13.62 -8.88
N GLN A 62 1.05 -14.74 -8.23
CA GLN A 62 1.98 -15.84 -7.96
C GLN A 62 2.54 -16.47 -9.24
#